data_AF-A0A3T0RS02-F1
#
_entry.id   AF-A0A3T0RS02-F1
#
_cell.length_a   1.000
_cell.length_b   1.000
_cell.length_c   1.000
_cell.angle_alpha   90.00
_cell.angle_beta   90.00
_cell.angle_gamma   90.00
#
_symmetry.space_group_name_H-M   'P 1'
#
loop_
_entity.id
_entity.type
_entity.pdbx_description
1 polymer ?
#
loop_
_entity_poly.entity_id
_entity_poly.type
_entity_poly.pdbx_seq_one_letter_code
_entity_poly.pdbx_strand_id
1 'polypeptide(L)'
;MNEKKLDRAVKCLYAVAAIKTATTIYALLTLSSLSRSLKDLSLDLSTSVDFSIIASTLFFGLGMAILSVVTAQNLREQKTWAWIAAISIFLFSIPSFALPAAVLGALTLFDVEVRAQFIKELDIKL
;
A
#
# COMPACT_ATOMS: atom_id res chain seq x y z
N MET A 1 12.88 -17.60 15.32
CA MET A 1 12.28 -16.32 15.76
C MET A 1 12.12 -15.34 14.58
N ASN A 2 13.08 -15.28 13.66
CA ASN A 2 13.06 -14.44 12.45
C ASN A 2 11.87 -14.68 11.51
N GLU A 3 11.51 -15.94 11.21
CA GLU A 3 10.35 -16.24 10.36
C GLU A 3 9.05 -15.64 10.90
N LYS A 4 8.88 -15.59 12.23
CA LYS A 4 7.70 -14.98 12.86
C LYS A 4 7.68 -13.45 12.67
N LYS A 5 8.84 -12.79 12.59
CA LYS A 5 8.94 -11.34 12.36
C LYS A 5 8.71 -11.00 10.89
N LEU A 6 9.29 -11.77 9.98
CA LEU A 6 9.05 -11.64 8.54
C LEU A 6 7.58 -11.88 8.19
N ASP A 7 6.97 -12.93 8.72
CA ASP A 7 5.56 -13.23 8.51
C ASP A 7 4.63 -12.14 9.07
N ARG A 8 5.02 -11.48 10.17
CA ARG A 8 4.32 -10.29 10.67
C ARG A 8 4.43 -9.10 9.70
N ALA A 9 5.61 -8.82 9.16
CA ALA A 9 5.80 -7.75 8.17
C ALA A 9 4.95 -8.00 6.91
N VAL A 10 4.93 -9.25 6.45
CA VAL A 10 4.09 -9.71 5.33
C VAL A 10 2.60 -9.53 5.63
N LYS A 11 2.14 -9.94 6.80
CA LYS A 11 0.76 -9.72 7.25
C LYS A 11 0.40 -8.24 7.31
N CYS A 12 1.33 -7.39 7.73
CA CYS A 12 1.16 -5.94 7.73
C CYS A 12 1.02 -5.38 6.31
N LEU A 13 1.81 -5.87 5.33
CA LEU A 13 1.65 -5.50 3.92
C LEU A 13 0.29 -5.92 3.36
N TYR A 14 -0.19 -7.11 3.70
CA TYR A 14 -1.54 -7.56 3.31
C TYR A 14 -2.64 -6.72 3.96
N ALA A 15 -2.48 -6.32 5.23
CA ALA A 15 -3.40 -5.41 5.89
C ALA A 15 -3.43 -4.03 5.22
N VAL A 16 -2.26 -3.48 4.87
CA VAL A 16 -2.16 -2.24 4.08
C VAL A 16 -2.88 -2.41 2.74
N ALA A 17 -2.64 -3.52 2.03
CA ALA A 17 -3.31 -3.80 0.76
C ALA A 17 -4.84 -3.86 0.91
N ALA A 18 -5.34 -4.57 1.92
CA ALA A 18 -6.76 -4.69 2.20
C ALA A 18 -7.40 -3.33 2.49
N ILE A 19 -6.74 -2.49 3.31
CA ILE A 19 -7.22 -1.14 3.62
C ILE A 19 -7.24 -0.26 2.37
N LYS A 20 -6.18 -0.30 1.55
CA LYS A 20 -6.11 0.47 0.29
C LYS A 20 -7.19 0.04 -0.70
N THR A 21 -7.45 -1.27 -0.81
CA THR A 21 -8.56 -1.79 -1.61
C THR A 21 -9.91 -1.33 -1.07
N ALA A 22 -10.13 -1.41 0.25
CA ALA A 22 -11.37 -0.95 0.87
C ALA A 22 -11.61 0.55 0.66
N THR A 23 -10.58 1.39 0.82
CA THR A 23 -10.68 2.84 0.53
C THR A 23 -10.97 3.10 -0.96
N THR A 24 -10.43 2.28 -1.85
CA THR A 24 -10.66 2.39 -3.30
C THR A 24 -12.10 2.02 -3.66
N ILE A 25 -12.62 0.93 -3.08
CA ILE A 25 -14.02 0.51 -3.23
C ILE A 25 -14.96 1.58 -2.66
N TYR A 26 -14.65 2.13 -1.48
CA TYR A 26 -15.44 3.21 -0.91
C TYR A 26 -15.47 4.44 -1.83
N ALA A 27 -14.32 4.84 -2.37
CA ALA A 27 -14.24 5.95 -3.34
C ALA A 27 -15.08 5.70 -4.61
N LEU A 28 -15.09 4.46 -5.12
CA LEU A 28 -15.94 4.04 -6.24
C LEU A 28 -17.44 4.13 -5.91
N LEU A 29 -17.84 3.67 -4.72
CA LEU A 29 -19.24 3.71 -4.29
C LEU A 29 -19.70 5.16 -4.11
N THR A 30 -18.90 6.01 -3.46
CA THR A 30 -19.21 7.44 -3.33
C THR A 30 -19.29 8.12 -4.69
N LEU A 31 -18.44 7.75 -5.65
CA LEU A 31 -18.51 8.27 -7.01
C LEU A 31 -19.81 7.90 -7.71
N SER A 32 -20.24 6.63 -7.61
CA SER A 32 -21.48 6.18 -8.22
C SER A 32 -22.73 6.88 -7.65
N SER A 33 -22.65 7.31 -6.38
CA SER A 33 -23.70 8.11 -5.76
C SER A 33 -23.64 9.58 -6.20
N LEU A 34 -22.44 10.15 -6.34
CA LEU A 34 -22.23 11.52 -6.80
C LEU A 34 -22.62 11.68 -8.28
N SER A 35 -22.29 10.72 -9.13
CA SER A 35 -22.65 10.75 -10.55
C SER A 35 -24.16 10.66 -10.79
N ARG A 36 -24.90 9.96 -9.91
CA ARG A 36 -26.37 9.97 -9.93
C ARG A 36 -26.93 11.34 -9.50
N SER A 37 -26.35 11.96 -8.46
CA SER A 37 -26.77 13.27 -7.99
C SER A 37 -26.42 14.42 -8.95
N LEU A 38 -25.32 14.31 -9.68
CA LEU A 38 -24.90 15.28 -10.71
C LEU A 38 -25.71 15.14 -12.01
N LYS A 39 -26.24 13.96 -12.31
CA LYS A 39 -27.13 13.77 -13.48
C LYS A 39 -28.45 14.56 -13.35
N ASP A 40 -28.85 14.88 -12.12
CA ASP A 40 -30.00 15.74 -11.81
C ASP A 40 -29.65 17.24 -11.76
N LEU A 41 -28.36 17.61 -11.75
CA LEU A 41 -27.87 18.99 -11.65
C LEU A 41 -26.96 19.30 -12.84
N SER A 42 -27.54 19.82 -13.92
CA SER A 42 -26.84 20.25 -15.14
C SER A 42 -25.79 21.35 -14.88
N LEU A 43 -24.58 20.97 -14.49
CA LEU A 43 -23.47 21.89 -14.18
C LEU A 43 -22.18 21.39 -14.83
N ASP A 44 -21.83 22.05 -15.94
CA ASP A 44 -20.84 21.61 -16.94
C ASP A 44 -19.39 22.09 -16.67
N LEU A 45 -19.02 22.41 -15.43
CA LEU A 45 -17.68 22.96 -15.13
C LEU A 45 -16.94 22.32 -13.95
N SER A 46 -17.58 21.56 -13.07
CA SER A 46 -16.91 20.85 -11.95
C SER A 46 -16.55 19.39 -12.28
N THR A 47 -17.18 18.81 -13.30
CA THR A 47 -17.09 17.39 -13.67
C THR A 47 -15.68 16.94 -14.08
N SER A 48 -14.88 17.82 -14.71
CA SER A 48 -13.52 17.48 -15.16
C SER A 48 -12.50 17.38 -14.02
N VAL A 49 -12.62 18.27 -13.02
CA VAL A 49 -11.73 18.31 -11.85
C VAL A 49 -12.05 17.15 -10.91
N ASP A 50 -13.34 16.87 -10.67
CA ASP A 50 -13.79 15.74 -9.85
C ASP A 50 -13.34 14.41 -10.49
N PHE A 51 -13.50 14.25 -11.81
CA PHE A 51 -13.10 13.01 -12.49
C PHE A 51 -11.59 12.76 -12.44
N SER A 52 -10.75 13.80 -12.54
CA SER A 52 -9.28 13.67 -12.45
C SER A 52 -8.81 13.27 -11.04
N ILE A 53 -9.40 13.89 -10.00
CA ILE A 53 -9.09 13.57 -8.59
C ILE A 53 -9.54 12.13 -8.27
N ILE A 54 -10.67 11.71 -8.80
CA ILE A 54 -11.21 10.38 -8.58
C ILE A 54 -10.41 9.31 -9.34
N ALA A 55 -10.05 9.58 -10.60
CA ALA A 55 -9.21 8.68 -11.40
C ALA A 55 -7.81 8.52 -10.78
N SER A 56 -7.21 9.60 -10.28
CA SER A 56 -5.91 9.54 -9.59
C SER A 56 -6.00 8.80 -8.26
N THR A 57 -7.08 8.99 -7.49
CA THR A 57 -7.31 8.24 -6.23
C THR A 57 -7.51 6.74 -6.50
N LEU A 58 -8.24 6.39 -7.55
CA LEU A 58 -8.44 5.01 -7.98
C LEU A 58 -7.13 4.34 -8.44
N PHE A 59 -6.40 5.03 -9.30
CA PHE A 59 -5.14 4.53 -9.85
C PHE A 59 -4.09 4.36 -8.74
N PHE A 60 -3.99 5.34 -7.84
CA PHE A 60 -3.04 5.29 -6.73
C PHE A 60 -3.45 4.26 -5.66
N GLY A 61 -4.74 4.19 -5.31
CA GLY A 61 -5.26 3.23 -4.33
C GLY A 61 -5.10 1.78 -4.78
N LEU A 62 -5.52 1.47 -6.02
CA LEU A 62 -5.39 0.14 -6.59
C LEU A 62 -3.93 -0.22 -6.88
N GLY A 63 -3.14 0.73 -7.41
CA GLY A 63 -1.71 0.56 -7.65
C GLY A 63 -0.94 0.24 -6.38
N MET A 64 -1.20 0.99 -5.29
CA MET A 64 -0.59 0.71 -3.99
C MET A 64 -1.03 -0.63 -3.39
N ALA A 65 -2.28 -1.05 -3.59
CA ALA A 65 -2.75 -2.35 -3.14
C ALA A 65 -2.02 -3.51 -3.86
N ILE A 66 -1.92 -3.44 -5.20
CA ILE A 66 -1.19 -4.43 -6.01
C ILE A 66 0.28 -4.45 -5.62
N LEU A 67 0.91 -3.28 -5.53
CA LEU A 67 2.32 -3.15 -5.15
C LEU A 67 2.58 -3.75 -3.76
N SER A 68 1.66 -3.57 -2.81
CA SER A 68 1.75 -4.16 -1.47
C SER A 68 1.69 -5.68 -1.50
N VAL A 69 0.81 -6.27 -2.32
CA VAL A 69 0.68 -7.73 -2.48
C VAL A 69 1.92 -8.33 -3.17
N VAL A 70 2.39 -7.72 -4.26
CA VAL A 70 3.58 -8.15 -4.99
C VAL A 70 4.80 -8.06 -4.06
N THR A 71 4.94 -6.96 -3.32
CA THR A 71 6.03 -6.78 -2.37
C THR A 71 5.95 -7.82 -1.26
N ALA A 72 4.76 -8.14 -0.74
CA ALA A 72 4.57 -9.17 0.29
C ALA A 72 5.02 -10.56 -0.18
N GLN A 73 4.71 -10.94 -1.42
CA GLN A 73 5.16 -12.20 -2.02
C GLN A 73 6.68 -12.23 -2.19
N ASN A 74 7.26 -11.16 -2.75
CA ASN A 74 8.71 -11.09 -2.99
C ASN A 74 9.52 -10.96 -1.68
N LEU A 75 8.91 -10.41 -0.62
CA LEU A 75 9.50 -10.38 0.72
C LEU A 75 9.55 -11.77 1.36
N ARG A 76 8.58 -12.66 1.07
CA ARG A 76 8.64 -14.08 1.46
C ARG A 76 9.74 -14.84 0.74
N GLU A 77 10.00 -14.48 -0.51
CA GLU A 77 11.13 -14.99 -1.31
C GLU A 77 12.47 -14.35 -0.90
N GLN A 78 12.49 -13.52 0.16
CA GLN A 78 13.68 -12.86 0.69
C GLN A 78 14.39 -11.94 -0.30
N LYS A 79 13.72 -11.44 -1.35
CA LYS A 79 14.37 -10.54 -2.31
C LYS A 79 14.71 -9.19 -1.67
N THR A 80 15.96 -8.77 -1.81
CA THR A 80 16.50 -7.52 -1.26
C THR A 80 15.71 -6.27 -1.67
N TRP A 81 15.32 -6.17 -2.94
CA TRP A 81 14.55 -5.02 -3.44
C TRP A 81 13.15 -4.96 -2.79
N ALA A 82 12.57 -6.10 -2.41
CA ALA A 82 11.26 -6.17 -1.77
C ALA A 82 11.31 -5.63 -0.34
N TRP A 83 12.45 -5.72 0.35
CA TRP A 83 12.65 -5.10 1.65
C TRP A 83 12.60 -3.56 1.54
N ILE A 84 13.31 -2.98 0.56
CA ILE A 84 13.29 -1.54 0.29
C ILE A 84 11.90 -1.07 -0.14
N ALA A 85 11.24 -1.83 -1.01
CA ALA A 85 9.88 -1.54 -1.45
C ALA A 85 8.89 -1.58 -0.28
N ALA A 86 9.01 -2.55 0.63
CA ALA A 86 8.13 -2.67 1.79
C ALA A 86 8.26 -1.48 2.74
N ILE A 87 9.49 -1.04 3.02
CA ILE A 87 9.75 0.17 3.82
C ILE A 87 9.10 1.38 3.15
N SER A 88 9.28 1.54 1.84
CA SER A 88 8.69 2.65 1.09
C SER A 88 7.16 2.64 1.17
N ILE A 89 6.54 1.48 0.97
CA ILE A 89 5.08 1.32 1.05
C ILE A 89 4.56 1.67 2.45
N PHE A 90 5.26 1.24 3.50
CA PHE A 90 4.89 1.60 4.86
C PHE A 90 5.01 3.10 5.12
N LEU A 91 6.08 3.75 4.68
CA LEU A 91 6.26 5.20 4.79
C LEU A 91 5.14 5.97 4.05
N PHE A 92 4.83 5.59 2.81
CA PHE A 92 3.72 6.19 2.05
C PHE A 92 2.35 5.91 2.66
N SER A 93 2.23 4.91 3.53
CA SER A 93 0.99 4.55 4.21
C SER A 93 0.82 5.23 5.58
N ILE A 94 1.81 5.97 6.08
CA ILE A 94 1.75 6.72 7.34
C ILE A 94 0.59 7.74 7.38
N PRO A 95 0.31 8.56 6.35
CA PRO A 95 -0.82 9.49 6.39
C PRO A 95 -2.17 8.82 6.07
N SER A 96 -2.36 7.53 6.39
CA SER A 96 -3.58 6.80 6.02
C SER A 96 -4.13 5.92 7.15
N PHE A 97 -5.36 5.43 6.99
CA PHE A 97 -5.99 4.45 7.90
C PHE A 97 -5.17 3.16 8.10
N ALA A 98 -4.20 2.90 7.21
CA ALA A 98 -3.27 1.80 7.36
C ALA A 98 -2.09 2.08 8.32
N LEU A 99 -2.05 3.26 8.96
CA LEU A 99 -0.97 3.69 9.85
C LEU A 99 -0.57 2.64 10.91
N PRO A 100 -1.49 2.01 11.66
CA PRO A 100 -1.09 1.02 12.68
C PRO A 100 -0.36 -0.19 12.06
N ALA A 101 -0.86 -0.68 10.93
CA ALA A 101 -0.22 -1.78 10.20
C ALA A 101 1.11 -1.34 9.58
N ALA A 102 1.19 -0.11 9.07
CA ALA A 102 2.40 0.43 8.47
C ALA A 102 3.52 0.64 9.49
N VAL A 103 3.21 1.17 10.67
CA VAL A 103 4.19 1.37 11.76
C VAL A 103 4.68 0.04 12.29
N LEU A 104 3.77 -0.91 12.58
CA LEU A 104 4.16 -2.24 13.05
C LEU A 104 5.00 -2.98 12.01
N GLY A 105 4.60 -2.93 10.74
CA GLY A 105 5.34 -3.51 9.63
C GLY A 105 6.74 -2.92 9.47
N ALA A 106 6.86 -1.59 9.51
CA ALA A 106 8.14 -0.89 9.45
C ALA A 106 9.05 -1.28 10.63
N LEU A 107 8.54 -1.27 11.86
CA LEU A 107 9.30 -1.68 13.04
C LEU A 107 9.80 -3.13 12.92
N THR A 108 8.99 -4.04 12.39
CA THR A 108 9.43 -5.43 12.17
C THR A 108 10.49 -5.56 11.07
N LEU A 109 10.51 -4.68 10.07
CA LEU A 109 11.53 -4.68 9.01
C LEU A 109 12.84 -4.03 9.44
N PHE A 110 12.79 -3.05 10.35
CA PHE A 110 13.98 -2.39 10.90
C PHE A 110 14.67 -3.19 12.00
N ASP A 111 14.04 -4.26 12.48
CA ASP A 111 14.64 -5.17 13.44
C ASP A 111 15.98 -5.70 12.93
N VAL A 112 17.01 -5.66 13.79
CA VAL A 112 18.40 -5.98 13.44
C VAL A 112 18.52 -7.38 12.85
N GLU A 113 17.74 -8.34 13.35
CA GLU A 113 17.79 -9.72 12.90
C GLU A 113 17.27 -9.88 11.47
N VAL A 114 16.20 -9.15 11.11
CA VAL A 114 15.59 -9.16 9.79
C VAL A 114 16.48 -8.39 8.80
N ARG A 115 16.96 -7.22 9.22
CA ARG A 115 17.86 -6.37 8.41
C ARG A 115 19.16 -7.09 8.05
N ALA A 116 19.76 -7.82 8.99
CA ALA A 116 21.03 -8.52 8.77
C ALA A 116 20.93 -9.62 7.70
N GLN A 117 19.76 -10.26 7.51
CA GLN A 117 19.56 -11.22 6.43
C GLN A 117 19.61 -10.56 5.06
N PHE A 118 18.92 -9.45 4.88
CA PHE A 118 18.89 -8.74 3.60
C PHE A 118 20.22 -8.06 3.26
N ILE A 119 20.95 -7.56 4.27
CA ILE A 119 22.28 -6.96 4.07
C ILE A 119 23.30 -8.00 3.62
N LYS A 120 23.27 -9.24 4.15
CA LYS A 120 24.17 -10.30 3.70
C LYS A 120 24.02 -10.61 2.21
N GLU A 121 22.82 -10.53 1.67
CA GLU A 121 22.57 -10.73 0.24
C GLU A 121 23.02 -9.56 -0.64
N LEU A 122 23.01 -8.33 -0.12
CA LEU A 122 23.64 -7.17 -0.77
C LEU A 122 25.16 -7.33 -0.84
N ASP A 123 25.78 -7.81 0.24
CA ASP A 123 27.23 -7.89 0.40
C ASP A 123 27.87 -9.00 -0.46
N ILE A 124 27.11 -10.01 -0.87
CA ILE A 124 27.59 -11.09 -1.76
C ILE A 124 27.58 -10.66 -3.25
N LYS A 125 27.01 -9.49 -3.58
CA LYS A 125 26.87 -9.00 -4.96
C LYS A 125 27.56 -7.67 -5.27
N LEU A 126 28.30 -7.10 -4.31
CA LEU A 126 29.19 -5.94 -4.49
C LEU A 126 30.62 -6.42 -4.76
#